data_AF-A0A1F3WAC5-F1
#
_entry.id   AF-A0A1F3WAC5-F1
#
_cell.length_a   1.000
_cell.length_b   1.000
_cell.length_c   1.000
_cell.angle_alpha   90.00
_cell.angle_beta   90.00
_cell.angle_gamma   90.00
#
_symmetry.space_group_name_H-M   'P 1'
#
loop_
_entity.id
_entity.type
_entity.pdbx_description
1 polymer ?
#
loop_
_entity_poly.entity_id
_entity_poly.type
_entity_poly.pdbx_seq_one_letter_code
_entity_poly.pdbx_strand_id
1 'polypeptide(L)'
;MNYDADDDVYIGNCAEIPSIQAHGNDPDSALTEIRKAVLGALKWMEKDKQTLPEPFSLHKFSGEFRVRMPPEKHRKVAIEAALQGISMNQLIVSKL
;
A
#
# COMPACT_ATOMS: atom_id res chain seq x y z
N MET A 1 -3.16 -8.90 3.42
CA MET A 1 -4.28 -9.85 3.61
C MET A 1 -4.92 -9.48 4.92
N ASN A 2 -6.23 -9.24 4.93
CA ASN A 2 -6.95 -8.84 6.13
C ASN A 2 -7.96 -9.95 6.45
N TYR A 3 -8.09 -10.33 7.72
CA TYR A 3 -9.15 -11.24 8.15
C TYR A 3 -10.30 -10.41 8.70
N ASP A 4 -11.50 -10.64 8.17
CA ASP A 4 -12.71 -10.05 8.69
C ASP A 4 -13.39 -11.04 9.64
N ALA A 5 -13.49 -10.65 10.91
CA ALA A 5 -14.03 -11.51 11.95
C ALA A 5 -15.57 -11.50 12.02
N ASP A 6 -16.23 -10.56 11.34
CA ASP A 6 -17.69 -10.46 11.30
C ASP A 6 -18.27 -11.43 10.26
N ASP A 7 -17.60 -11.52 9.10
CA ASP A 7 -17.97 -12.41 7.99
C ASP A 7 -17.18 -13.74 7.93
N ASP A 8 -16.21 -13.97 8.82
CA ASP A 8 -15.30 -15.14 8.83
C ASP A 8 -14.59 -15.39 7.48
N VAL A 9 -14.14 -14.31 6.82
CA VAL A 9 -13.50 -14.37 5.50
C VAL A 9 -12.15 -13.69 5.45
N TYR A 10 -11.29 -14.21 4.56
CA TYR A 10 -10.00 -13.63 4.23
C TYR A 10 -10.13 -12.72 3.02
N ILE A 11 -9.69 -11.47 3.18
CA ILE A 11 -9.69 -10.46 2.13
C ILE A 11 -8.28 -10.31 1.54
N GLY A 12 -8.18 -10.64 0.26
CA GLY A 12 -7.03 -10.40 -0.60
C GLY A 12 -7.16 -9.06 -1.32
N ASN A 13 -6.15 -8.20 -1.18
CA ASN A 13 -6.09 -6.89 -1.82
C ASN A 13 -4.91 -6.82 -2.79
N CYS A 14 -5.11 -6.22 -3.95
CA CYS A 14 -4.01 -5.91 -4.87
C CYS A 14 -3.56 -4.48 -4.62
N ALA A 15 -2.33 -4.29 -4.12
CA ALA A 15 -1.79 -2.95 -3.87
C ALA A 15 -1.65 -2.11 -5.16
N GLU A 16 -1.46 -2.79 -6.31
CA GLU A 16 -1.26 -2.15 -7.62
C GLU A 16 -2.58 -1.73 -8.25
N ILE A 17 -3.69 -2.38 -7.88
CA ILE A 17 -5.05 -2.04 -8.33
C ILE A 17 -5.97 -1.96 -7.10
N PRO A 18 -6.03 -0.80 -6.42
CA PRO A 18 -6.79 -0.65 -5.16
C PRO A 18 -8.27 -0.97 -5.29
N SER A 19 -8.82 -0.89 -6.51
CA SER A 19 -10.22 -1.19 -6.82
C SER A 19 -10.54 -2.70 -6.82
N ILE A 20 -9.53 -3.58 -6.79
CA ILE A 20 -9.73 -5.03 -6.81
C ILE A 20 -9.48 -5.61 -5.41
N GLN A 21 -10.52 -6.25 -4.90
CA GLN A 21 -10.49 -7.04 -3.68
C GLN A 21 -11.19 -8.36 -3.95
N ALA A 22 -10.71 -9.43 -3.31
CA ALA A 22 -11.35 -10.73 -3.36
C ALA A 22 -11.45 -11.31 -1.95
N HIS A 23 -12.52 -12.04 -1.69
CA HIS A 23 -12.73 -12.75 -0.44
C HIS A 23 -12.57 -14.25 -0.66
N GLY A 24 -12.20 -14.97 0.39
CA GLY A 24 -12.19 -16.42 0.40
C GLY A 24 -12.34 -16.94 1.82
N ASN A 25 -12.91 -18.14 1.95
CA ASN A 25 -13.08 -18.80 3.24
C ASN A 25 -11.75 -19.26 3.85
N ASP A 26 -10.71 -19.37 3.01
CA ASP A 26 -9.35 -19.73 3.38
C ASP A 26 -8.36 -18.78 2.71
N PRO A 27 -7.15 -18.60 3.26
CA PRO A 27 -6.10 -17.79 2.64
C PRO A 27 -5.77 -18.21 1.21
N ASP A 28 -5.69 -19.52 0.94
CA ASP A 28 -5.36 -20.03 -0.39
C ASP A 28 -6.47 -19.75 -1.42
N SER A 29 -7.72 -19.88 -0.98
CA SER A 29 -8.91 -19.52 -1.77
C SER A 29 -8.92 -18.03 -2.09
N ALA A 30 -8.70 -17.17 -1.09
CA ALA A 30 -8.62 -15.72 -1.28
C ALA A 30 -7.47 -15.32 -2.23
N LEU A 31 -6.33 -16.01 -2.18
CA LEU A 31 -5.20 -15.80 -3.09
C LEU A 31 -5.52 -16.21 -4.54
N THR A 32 -6.20 -17.34 -4.72
CA THR A 32 -6.62 -17.81 -6.04
C THR A 32 -7.63 -16.85 -6.66
N GLU A 33 -8.60 -16.38 -5.88
CA GLU A 33 -9.63 -15.47 -6.35
C GLU A 33 -9.07 -14.07 -6.67
N ILE A 34 -8.20 -13.51 -5.83
CA ILE A 34 -7.57 -12.21 -6.14
C ILE A 34 -6.72 -12.30 -7.42
N ARG A 35 -6.03 -13.43 -7.65
CA ARG A 35 -5.25 -13.64 -8.88
C ARG A 35 -6.12 -13.66 -10.13
N LYS A 36 -7.29 -14.32 -10.07
CA LYS A 36 -8.27 -14.31 -11.18
C LYS A 36 -8.83 -12.92 -11.41
N ALA A 37 -9.19 -12.20 -10.34
CA ALA A 37 -9.74 -10.85 -10.42
C ALA A 37 -8.73 -9.87 -11.04
N VAL A 38 -7.47 -9.93 -10.63
CA VAL A 38 -6.37 -9.14 -11.22
C VAL A 38 -6.19 -9.47 -12.71
N LEU A 39 -6.12 -10.75 -13.09
CA LEU A 39 -6.00 -11.15 -14.50
C LEU A 39 -7.19 -10.67 -15.35
N GLY A 40 -8.41 -10.72 -14.79
CA GLY A 40 -9.61 -10.21 -15.44
C GLY A 40 -9.55 -8.70 -15.67
N ALA A 41 -9.12 -7.94 -14.66
CA ALA A 41 -8.98 -6.50 -14.75
C ALA A 41 -7.86 -6.06 -15.71
N LEU A 42 -6.72 -6.77 -15.74
CA LEU A 42 -5.66 -6.51 -16.72
C LEU A 42 -6.17 -6.68 -18.16
N LYS A 43 -6.90 -7.77 -18.43
CA LYS A 43 -7.53 -7.99 -19.76
C LYS A 43 -8.55 -6.90 -20.10
N TRP A 44 -9.32 -6.44 -19.12
CA TRP A 44 -10.29 -5.37 -19.32
C TRP A 44 -9.61 -4.03 -19.61
N MET A 45 -8.58 -3.67 -18.85
CA MET A 45 -7.78 -2.46 -19.06
C MET A 45 -7.04 -2.48 -20.41
N GLU A 46 -6.51 -3.63 -20.83
CA GLU A 46 -5.89 -3.82 -22.15
C GLU A 46 -6.91 -3.57 -23.28
N LYS A 47 -8.13 -4.10 -23.14
CA LYS A 47 -9.21 -3.91 -24.11
C LYS A 47 -9.70 -2.45 -24.17
N ASP A 48 -9.77 -1.78 -23.03
CA ASP A 48 -10.22 -0.39 -22.91
C ASP A 48 -9.11 0.63 -23.24
N LYS A 49 -7.89 0.15 -23.56
CA LYS A 49 -6.66 0.96 -23.75
C LYS A 49 -6.37 1.87 -22.56
N GLN A 50 -6.75 1.45 -21.36
CA GLN A 50 -6.38 2.15 -20.13
C GLN A 50 -4.93 1.86 -19.76
N THR A 51 -4.30 2.82 -19.10
CA THR A 51 -2.93 2.69 -18.62
C THR A 51 -2.87 1.60 -17.55
N LEU A 52 -2.16 0.51 -17.84
CA LEU A 52 -1.90 -0.53 -16.86
C LEU A 52 -1.03 0.05 -15.74
N PRO A 53 -1.32 -0.26 -14.46
CA PRO A 53 -0.45 0.16 -13.38
C PRO A 53 0.91 -0.51 -13.52
N GLU A 54 1.98 0.26 -13.32
CA GLU A 54 3.33 -0.30 -13.29
C GLU A 54 3.48 -1.18 -12.05
N PRO A 55 4.01 -2.40 -12.21
CA PRO A 55 4.16 -3.28 -11.07
C PRO A 55 5.19 -2.71 -10.09
N PHE A 56 4.94 -2.87 -8.78
CA PHE A 56 5.82 -2.31 -7.75
C PHE A 56 7.25 -2.85 -7.85
N SER A 57 7.43 -4.06 -8.39
CA SER A 57 8.75 -4.67 -8.63
C SER A 57 9.58 -3.91 -9.67
N LEU A 58 8.95 -3.18 -10.60
CA LEU A 58 9.64 -2.34 -11.58
C LEU A 58 9.77 -0.89 -11.11
N HIS A 59 9.08 -0.51 -10.03
CA HIS A 59 9.10 0.84 -9.52
C HIS A 59 10.45 1.17 -8.88
N LYS A 60 11.15 2.16 -9.42
CA LYS A 60 12.39 2.67 -8.83
C LYS A 60 12.04 3.67 -7.74
N PHE A 61 12.08 3.23 -6.49
CA PHE A 61 11.92 4.11 -5.34
C PHE A 61 13.18 4.97 -5.16
N SER A 62 13.04 6.29 -5.31
CA SER A 62 14.15 7.24 -5.19
C SER A 62 14.67 7.40 -3.75
N GLY A 63 13.93 6.91 -2.75
CA GLY A 63 14.20 7.15 -1.34
C GLY A 63 13.86 8.57 -0.87
N GLU A 64 13.44 9.47 -1.77
CA GLU A 64 13.00 10.81 -1.42
C GLU A 64 11.49 10.86 -1.24
N PHE A 65 11.04 11.22 -0.04
CA PHE A 65 9.63 11.34 0.29
C PHE A 65 9.32 12.75 0.82
N ARG A 66 8.73 13.60 -0.03
CA ARG A 66 8.34 14.97 0.32
C ARG A 66 6.91 15.00 0.85
N VAL A 67 6.77 15.24 2.16
CA VAL A 67 5.46 15.30 2.83
C VAL A 67 5.13 16.71 3.24
N ARG A 68 3.89 17.14 3.00
CA ARG A 68 3.31 18.32 3.64
C ARG A 68 2.67 17.91 4.96
N MET A 69 2.99 18.63 6.03
CA MET A 69 2.40 18.40 7.34
C MET A 69 2.04 19.73 8.04
N PRO A 70 1.04 19.73 8.93
CA PRO A 70 0.73 20.90 9.74
C PRO A 70 1.93 21.36 10.58
N PRO A 71 2.05 22.66 10.88
CA PRO A 71 3.20 23.21 11.61
C PRO A 71 3.34 22.61 13.02
N GLU A 72 2.24 22.21 13.66
CA GLU A 72 2.25 21.56 14.97
C GLU A 72 2.93 20.19 14.95
N LYS A 73 2.63 19.37 13.92
CA LYS A 73 3.28 18.07 13.73
C LYS A 73 4.76 18.25 13.37
N HIS A 74 5.08 19.22 12.51
CA HIS A 74 6.46 19.55 12.17
C HIS A 74 7.27 19.94 13.42
N ARG A 75 6.70 20.81 14.27
CA ARG A 75 7.33 21.21 15.54
C ARG A 75 7.60 20.02 16.44
N LYS A 76 6.64 19.11 16.58
CA LYS A 76 6.79 17.90 17.41
C LYS A 76 7.93 17.02 16.91
N VAL A 77 7.97 16.74 15.60
CA VAL A 77 9.02 15.94 14.96
C VAL A 77 10.40 16.60 15.13
N ALA A 78 10.49 17.93 14.93
CA ALA A 78 11.74 18.67 15.08
C ALA A 78 12.30 18.60 16.52
N ILE A 79 11.42 18.74 17.52
CA ILE A 79 11.82 18.64 18.93
C ILE A 79 12.27 17.22 19.28
N GLU A 80 11.49 16.20 18.92
CA GLU A 80 11.86 14.80 19.18
C GLU A 80 13.18 14.41 18.51
N ALA A 81 13.40 14.86 17.27
CA ALA A 81 14.63 14.60 16.53
C ALA A 81 15.84 15.27 17.21
N ALA A 82 15.69 16.52 17.64
CA ALA A 82 16.72 17.25 18.37
C ALA A 82 17.06 16.60 19.72
N LEU A 83 16.05 16.12 20.47
CA LEU A 83 16.26 15.42 21.74
C LEU A 83 17.04 14.11 21.57
N GLN A 84 16.86 13.43 20.44
CA GLN A 84 17.56 12.19 20.12
C GLN A 84 18.88 12.41 19.38
N GLY A 85 19.22 13.66 19.02
CA GLY A 85 20.42 13.97 18.26
C GLY A 85 20.43 13.43 16.83
N ILE A 86 19.25 13.19 16.24
CA ILE A 86 19.09 12.64 14.89
C ILE A 86 18.39 13.64 13.97
N SER A 87 18.43 13.40 12.66
CA SER A 87 17.66 14.19 11.69
C SER A 87 16.16 13.87 11.76
N MET A 88 15.32 14.83 11.38
CA MET A 88 13.87 14.61 11.27
C MET A 88 13.54 13.45 10.31
N ASN A 89 14.27 13.33 9.20
CA ASN A 89 14.10 12.22 8.27
C ASN A 89 14.39 10.87 8.93
N GLN A 90 15.47 10.75 9.71
CA GLN A 90 15.77 9.52 10.45
C GLN A 90 14.70 9.19 11.48
N LEU A 91 14.19 10.19 12.21
CA LEU A 91 13.10 9.98 13.15
C LEU A 91 11.83 9.48 12.45
N ILE A 92 11.47 10.06 11.31
CA ILE A 92 10.29 9.67 10.53
C ILE A 92 10.45 8.23 10.01
N VAL A 93 11.61 7.90 9.44
CA VAL A 93 11.89 6.55 8.92
C VAL A 93 11.88 5.51 10.05
N SER A 94 12.36 5.86 11.25
CA SER A 94 12.33 4.95 12.41
C SER A 94 10.93 4.70 12.99
N LYS A 95 9.93 5.52 12.66
CA LYS A 95 8.55 5.38 13.15
C LYS A 95 7.56 4.83 12.10
N LEU A 96 8.03 4.60 10.87
CA LEU A 96 7.28 3.89 9.82
C LEU A 96 7.32 2.38 10.08
#